data_AF-A0A379JFL9-F1
#
_entry.id   AF-A0A379JFL9-F1
#
_cell.length_a   1.000
_cell.length_b   1.000
_cell.length_c   1.000
_cell.angle_alpha   90.00
_cell.angle_beta   90.00
_cell.angle_gamma   90.00
#
_symmetry.space_group_name_H-M   'P 1'
#
loop_
_entity.id
_entity.type
_entity.pdbx_description
1 polymer ?
#
loop_
_entity_poly.entity_id
_entity_poly.type
_entity_poly.pdbx_seq_one_letter_code
_entity_poly.pdbx_strand_id
1 'polypeptide(L)'
;MNNDDRPSGTGIPPAVSPFDENPTEVQNVWPRPETSPGARSPDIPQPPAPPPIAPPPAGPVGYPPPYVHPAFPPQYPAAPPPRSRRWIWVTLAVTIVLVAAAISATYVLTRPEPIALAVDDCVSILDKDNPVEYTCGQINAAYRIVARENVVYPVESACMKYDDATRAVLDDADQGSDPDTVLCLAPTRVNSADPGAIETGDCVKVTDGGATVTRVACAPESGVAEVLAIRLHTKVPVTDRACHDVPRVRQAFAYSSLGGRALVLCVRAANLSSTGNAEPGDCVNENMTSIVACTLPEAAERVLTVRVQHTEPVAPECLGVTGATGFTMNSHGTTDLVVALCVGPVDDADVGYAMAGDCVIPPDEGNDFRATKADCSDPAASVRVTSRHDTDTAECPGDYVARMTRKPGVTNGMTLCFTSN
;
A
#
# COMPACT_ATOMS: atom_id res chain seq x y z
N MET A 1 7.80 10.51 -67.64
CA MET A 1 7.08 9.55 -66.79
C MET A 1 7.84 9.45 -65.49
N ASN A 2 7.27 9.94 -64.40
CA ASN A 2 7.78 9.83 -63.02
C ASN A 2 9.12 10.59 -62.77
N ASN A 3 9.42 11.12 -61.58
CA ASN A 3 8.60 11.21 -60.36
C ASN A 3 9.00 12.41 -59.45
N ASP A 4 8.25 12.54 -58.36
CA ASP A 4 8.59 13.14 -57.05
C ASP A 4 8.58 14.66 -56.84
N ASP A 5 7.70 15.06 -55.91
CA ASP A 5 7.63 16.35 -55.22
C ASP A 5 8.75 16.52 -54.17
N ARG A 6 9.02 17.79 -53.80
CA ARG A 6 8.71 18.37 -52.46
C ARG A 6 9.73 19.45 -52.02
N PRO A 7 9.30 20.69 -51.72
CA PRO A 7 10.21 21.73 -51.26
C PRO A 7 10.44 21.76 -49.73
N SER A 8 11.72 21.74 -49.37
CA SER A 8 12.44 22.47 -48.32
C SER A 8 11.74 23.12 -47.10
N GLY A 9 12.34 22.89 -45.92
CA GLY A 9 12.32 23.80 -44.75
C GLY A 9 11.80 23.14 -43.46
N THR A 10 12.44 23.27 -42.28
CA THR A 10 13.73 23.88 -41.89
C THR A 10 14.23 23.25 -40.57
N GLY A 11 15.55 23.11 -40.37
CA GLY A 11 16.14 22.81 -39.04
C GLY A 11 17.13 21.64 -39.00
N ILE A 12 18.42 21.94 -38.77
CA ILE A 12 19.61 21.06 -38.65
C ILE A 12 20.53 21.75 -37.61
N PRO A 13 21.42 21.08 -36.82
CA PRO A 13 21.83 19.66 -36.73
C PRO A 13 21.65 19.01 -35.32
N PRO A 14 21.99 17.72 -35.14
CA PRO A 14 22.21 17.11 -33.81
C PRO A 14 23.61 17.44 -33.23
N ALA A 15 23.80 17.14 -31.94
CA ALA A 15 25.10 17.06 -31.27
C ALA A 15 25.38 15.63 -30.78
N VAL A 16 26.66 15.25 -30.71
CA VAL A 16 27.16 13.91 -30.33
C VAL A 16 28.17 14.05 -29.18
N SER A 17 28.38 12.95 -28.44
CA SER A 17 29.46 12.60 -27.50
C SER A 17 30.84 13.29 -27.69
N PRO A 18 31.74 13.29 -26.67
CA PRO A 18 31.77 12.38 -25.50
C PRO A 18 32.02 13.07 -24.13
N PHE A 19 32.09 12.25 -23.07
CA PHE A 19 33.02 12.49 -21.96
C PHE A 19 33.63 11.15 -21.54
N ASP A 20 34.95 11.06 -21.66
CA ASP A 20 35.80 9.95 -21.23
C ASP A 20 37.11 10.60 -20.78
N GLU A 21 37.23 10.93 -19.50
CA GLU A 21 38.41 11.60 -18.95
C GLU A 21 38.60 11.26 -17.46
N ASN A 22 39.59 10.41 -17.21
CA ASN A 22 40.25 10.14 -15.93
C ASN A 22 41.71 10.61 -16.15
N PRO A 23 42.34 11.39 -15.25
CA PRO A 23 42.75 10.93 -13.92
C PRO A 23 42.46 12.02 -12.82
N THR A 24 42.98 12.05 -11.59
CA THR A 24 44.28 11.58 -11.06
C THR A 24 44.32 11.53 -9.52
N GLU A 25 45.18 10.64 -9.00
CA GLU A 25 46.10 10.88 -7.86
C GLU A 25 45.57 11.40 -6.50
N VAL A 26 45.60 10.49 -5.51
CA VAL A 26 45.86 10.79 -4.08
C VAL A 26 47.19 10.10 -3.70
N GLN A 27 47.94 10.64 -2.73
CA GLN A 27 49.41 10.66 -2.78
C GLN A 27 50.13 10.24 -1.47
N ASN A 28 50.40 8.92 -1.35
CA ASN A 28 51.14 8.17 -0.31
C ASN A 28 51.96 8.92 0.79
N VAL A 29 51.58 8.83 2.07
CA VAL A 29 52.51 8.55 3.21
C VAL A 29 51.88 7.81 4.43
N TRP A 30 52.65 6.92 5.06
CA TRP A 30 52.45 6.21 6.35
C TRP A 30 52.73 7.13 7.59
N PRO A 31 52.63 6.75 8.92
CA PRO A 31 52.53 5.40 9.53
C PRO A 31 51.66 5.21 10.82
N ARG A 32 51.69 3.98 11.37
CA ARG A 32 51.22 3.52 12.71
C ARG A 32 52.40 3.32 13.70
N PRO A 33 52.22 2.86 14.97
CA PRO A 33 51.27 3.24 16.05
C PRO A 33 51.95 3.33 17.45
N GLU A 34 51.21 3.65 18.52
CA GLU A 34 51.42 3.01 19.85
C GLU A 34 50.13 3.03 20.73
N THR A 35 50.13 2.45 21.94
CA THR A 35 48.91 1.81 22.52
C THR A 35 48.53 2.11 23.99
N SER A 36 47.22 2.04 24.26
CA SER A 36 46.57 1.56 25.52
C SER A 36 46.62 2.43 26.81
N PRO A 37 45.78 2.14 27.85
CA PRO A 37 44.44 1.50 27.84
C PRO A 37 43.38 2.06 28.84
N GLY A 38 42.12 2.16 28.39
CA GLY A 38 40.94 1.57 29.06
C GLY A 38 40.29 2.19 30.33
N ALA A 39 38.98 1.94 30.46
CA ALA A 39 38.20 1.95 31.71
C ALA A 39 36.96 1.03 31.57
N ARG A 40 36.33 0.61 32.69
CA ARG A 40 35.12 -0.25 32.72
C ARG A 40 34.05 0.32 33.66
N SER A 41 32.77 0.09 33.37
CA SER A 41 31.63 -0.19 34.31
C SER A 41 30.28 0.21 33.69
N PRO A 42 29.12 -0.27 34.20
CA PRO A 42 28.82 -1.62 34.66
C PRO A 42 27.46 -2.13 34.10
N ASP A 43 27.12 -3.40 34.38
CA ASP A 43 25.89 -4.06 33.89
C ASP A 43 24.57 -3.49 34.47
N ILE A 44 23.49 -3.58 33.68
CA ILE A 44 22.10 -3.31 34.11
C ILE A 44 21.30 -4.63 34.03
N PRO A 45 20.46 -4.98 35.03
CA PRO A 45 19.80 -6.30 35.07
C PRO A 45 18.79 -6.57 33.95
N GLN A 46 18.90 -7.75 33.35
CA GLN A 46 17.99 -8.25 32.31
C GLN A 46 16.73 -8.89 32.95
N PRO A 47 15.50 -8.58 32.46
CA PRO A 47 14.27 -9.21 32.97
C PRO A 47 14.14 -10.69 32.53
N PRO A 48 13.49 -11.55 33.33
CA PRO A 48 13.40 -12.98 33.06
C PRO A 48 12.43 -13.34 31.92
N ALA A 49 12.76 -14.41 31.19
CA ALA A 49 11.95 -14.91 30.08
C ALA A 49 10.65 -15.63 30.53
N PRO A 50 9.58 -15.61 29.70
CA PRO A 50 8.34 -16.34 29.99
C PRO A 50 8.48 -17.87 29.83
N PRO A 51 7.66 -18.67 30.52
CA PRO A 51 7.73 -20.13 30.48
C PRO A 51 7.15 -20.74 29.18
N PRO A 52 7.61 -21.95 28.77
CA PRO A 52 7.13 -22.61 27.56
C PRO A 52 5.70 -23.16 27.68
N ILE A 53 4.94 -23.08 26.59
CA ILE A 53 3.58 -23.63 26.49
C ILE A 53 3.64 -25.12 26.13
N ALA A 54 2.85 -25.95 26.81
CA ALA A 54 2.80 -27.39 26.61
C ALA A 54 1.89 -27.80 25.42
N PRO A 55 2.20 -28.90 24.70
CA PRO A 55 1.37 -29.40 23.60
C PRO A 55 0.07 -30.08 24.10
N PRO A 56 -1.00 -30.10 23.29
CA PRO A 56 -2.28 -30.69 23.65
C PRO A 56 -2.25 -32.25 23.69
N PRO A 57 -3.05 -32.89 24.56
CA PRO A 57 -3.08 -34.35 24.69
C PRO A 57 -3.89 -35.04 23.57
N ALA A 58 -3.44 -36.23 23.17
CA ALA A 58 -4.14 -37.08 22.20
C ALA A 58 -5.33 -37.84 22.83
N GLY A 59 -6.46 -37.91 22.12
CA GLY A 59 -7.64 -38.67 22.52
C GLY A 59 -7.53 -40.18 22.26
N PRO A 60 -8.21 -41.05 23.05
CA PRO A 60 -8.02 -42.50 23.01
C PRO A 60 -8.87 -43.24 21.96
N VAL A 61 -8.45 -44.48 21.67
CA VAL A 61 -9.03 -45.41 20.69
C VAL A 61 -10.18 -46.25 21.30
N GLY A 62 -11.22 -46.59 20.51
CA GLY A 62 -12.31 -47.48 20.91
C GLY A 62 -12.88 -48.36 19.78
N TYR A 63 -13.03 -49.66 20.06
CA TYR A 63 -13.59 -50.78 19.27
C TYR A 63 -14.25 -51.77 20.28
N PRO A 64 -14.91 -52.88 19.90
CA PRO A 64 -15.86 -53.20 18.81
C PRO A 64 -17.19 -53.71 19.48
N PRO A 65 -17.82 -54.89 19.20
CA PRO A 65 -18.22 -55.66 17.97
C PRO A 65 -19.79 -55.84 17.94
N PRO A 66 -20.47 -56.94 17.49
CA PRO A 66 -20.17 -58.05 16.56
C PRO A 66 -21.24 -58.30 15.45
N TYR A 67 -21.04 -59.36 14.64
CA TYR A 67 -21.93 -59.87 13.56
C TYR A 67 -23.17 -60.66 14.04
N VAL A 68 -24.23 -60.70 13.22
CA VAL A 68 -25.21 -61.84 13.14
C VAL A 68 -25.71 -62.06 11.70
N HIS A 69 -25.72 -63.34 11.27
CA HIS A 69 -26.48 -63.94 10.15
C HIS A 69 -27.25 -65.15 10.72
N PRO A 70 -28.36 -65.69 10.14
CA PRO A 70 -28.67 -65.91 8.71
C PRO A 70 -30.07 -65.29 8.33
N ALA A 71 -30.98 -65.77 7.47
CA ALA A 71 -31.16 -67.06 6.75
C ALA A 71 -32.12 -66.98 5.52
N PHE A 72 -32.23 -68.12 4.81
CA PHE A 72 -33.25 -68.50 3.81
C PHE A 72 -34.25 -69.53 4.42
N PRO A 73 -35.32 -70.01 3.75
CA PRO A 73 -35.86 -69.69 2.41
C PRO A 73 -37.19 -68.88 2.55
N PRO A 74 -38.41 -69.19 2.00
CA PRO A 74 -38.93 -70.26 1.14
C PRO A 74 -39.09 -69.87 -0.36
N GLN A 75 -39.78 -70.71 -1.14
CA GLN A 75 -40.39 -70.36 -2.44
C GLN A 75 -41.90 -70.62 -2.39
N TYR A 76 -42.72 -69.72 -2.93
CA TYR A 76 -44.19 -69.90 -3.10
C TYR A 76 -44.67 -69.21 -4.41
N PRO A 77 -45.84 -69.58 -4.96
CA PRO A 77 -46.06 -69.58 -6.41
C PRO A 77 -46.40 -68.21 -7.03
N ALA A 78 -46.32 -68.16 -8.36
CA ALA A 78 -46.61 -66.97 -9.17
C ALA A 78 -48.03 -66.44 -8.94
N ALA A 79 -48.14 -65.17 -8.56
CA ALA A 79 -49.40 -64.45 -8.49
C ALA A 79 -49.97 -64.20 -9.90
N PRO A 80 -51.31 -64.18 -10.08
CA PRO A 80 -51.92 -63.89 -11.37
C PRO A 80 -51.59 -62.46 -11.85
N PRO A 81 -51.53 -62.22 -13.17
CA PRO A 81 -51.08 -60.95 -13.72
C PRO A 81 -51.99 -59.79 -13.26
N PRO A 82 -51.45 -58.68 -12.71
CA PRO A 82 -52.26 -57.57 -12.26
C PRO A 82 -52.95 -56.90 -13.46
N ARG A 83 -54.30 -56.97 -13.49
CA ARG A 83 -55.13 -56.19 -14.41
C ARG A 83 -54.64 -54.74 -14.41
N SER A 84 -54.34 -54.22 -15.59
CA SER A 84 -53.48 -53.06 -15.77
C SER A 84 -54.08 -51.76 -15.19
N ARG A 85 -53.72 -51.43 -13.94
CA ARG A 85 -53.94 -50.12 -13.31
C ARG A 85 -53.21 -48.96 -14.02
N ARG A 86 -52.75 -49.14 -15.27
CA ARG A 86 -52.14 -48.08 -16.09
C ARG A 86 -53.04 -46.86 -16.22
N TRP A 87 -54.36 -47.05 -16.36
CA TRP A 87 -55.31 -45.93 -16.36
C TRP A 87 -55.31 -45.15 -15.04
N ILE A 88 -55.24 -45.82 -13.88
CA ILE A 88 -55.18 -45.16 -12.57
C ILE A 88 -53.86 -44.36 -12.44
N TRP A 89 -52.74 -44.94 -12.85
CA TRP A 89 -51.44 -44.25 -12.84
C TRP A 89 -51.38 -43.08 -13.83
N VAL A 90 -52.01 -43.18 -15.00
CA VAL A 90 -52.13 -42.08 -15.96
C VAL A 90 -53.03 -40.97 -15.41
N THR A 91 -54.20 -41.30 -14.82
CA THR A 91 -55.04 -40.28 -14.17
C THR A 91 -54.35 -39.62 -12.99
N LEU A 92 -53.56 -40.37 -12.21
CA LEU A 92 -52.77 -39.84 -11.09
C LEU A 92 -51.65 -38.91 -11.59
N ALA A 93 -50.92 -39.29 -12.65
CA ALA A 93 -49.90 -38.45 -13.25
C ALA A 93 -50.53 -37.16 -13.84
N VAL A 94 -51.67 -37.27 -14.51
CA VAL A 94 -52.40 -36.11 -15.07
C VAL A 94 -52.94 -35.20 -13.97
N THR A 95 -53.48 -35.73 -12.86
CA THR A 95 -53.89 -34.87 -11.74
C THR A 95 -52.71 -34.28 -10.98
N ILE A 96 -51.59 -34.98 -10.82
CA ILE A 96 -50.36 -34.41 -10.25
C ILE A 96 -49.82 -33.28 -11.14
N VAL A 97 -49.79 -33.45 -12.47
CA VAL A 97 -49.37 -32.40 -13.41
C VAL A 97 -50.36 -31.23 -13.41
N LEU A 98 -51.67 -31.48 -13.39
CA LEU A 98 -52.68 -30.41 -13.31
C LEU A 98 -52.66 -29.67 -11.96
N VAL A 99 -52.43 -30.37 -10.85
CA VAL A 99 -52.29 -29.75 -9.52
C VAL A 99 -50.97 -28.97 -9.42
N ALA A 100 -49.86 -29.50 -9.96
CA ALA A 100 -48.60 -28.77 -10.04
C ALA A 100 -48.72 -27.52 -10.93
N ALA A 101 -49.40 -27.63 -12.07
CA ALA A 101 -49.67 -26.50 -12.97
C ALA A 101 -50.65 -25.47 -12.35
N ALA A 102 -51.65 -25.92 -11.58
CA ALA A 102 -52.56 -25.03 -10.86
C ALA A 102 -51.86 -24.33 -9.69
N ILE A 103 -50.98 -25.03 -8.97
CA ILE A 103 -50.16 -24.45 -7.89
C ILE A 103 -49.15 -23.46 -8.47
N SER A 104 -48.45 -23.78 -9.57
CA SER A 104 -47.50 -22.85 -10.18
C SER A 104 -48.18 -21.66 -10.85
N ALA A 105 -49.31 -21.87 -11.53
CA ALA A 105 -50.11 -20.77 -12.07
C ALA A 105 -50.65 -19.86 -10.95
N THR A 106 -51.20 -20.42 -9.87
CA THR A 106 -51.62 -19.62 -8.69
C THR A 106 -50.42 -18.89 -8.09
N TYR A 107 -49.28 -19.56 -7.88
CA TYR A 107 -48.07 -18.95 -7.32
C TYR A 107 -47.50 -17.81 -8.18
N VAL A 108 -47.68 -17.85 -9.51
CA VAL A 108 -47.33 -16.75 -10.41
C VAL A 108 -48.38 -15.63 -10.38
N LEU A 109 -49.68 -15.97 -10.34
CA LEU A 109 -50.79 -15.02 -10.33
C LEU A 109 -51.05 -14.36 -8.96
N THR A 110 -50.54 -14.94 -7.87
CA THR A 110 -50.63 -14.41 -6.50
C THR A 110 -49.26 -14.09 -5.91
N ARG A 111 -48.25 -13.82 -6.74
CA ARG A 111 -47.13 -13.00 -6.26
C ARG A 111 -47.70 -11.62 -5.91
N PRO A 112 -47.21 -10.98 -4.84
CA PRO A 112 -47.26 -9.52 -4.75
C PRO A 112 -46.61 -8.89 -6.00
N GLU A 113 -46.86 -7.61 -6.19
CA GLU A 113 -46.09 -6.74 -7.10
C GLU A 113 -44.57 -6.95 -6.89
N PRO A 114 -43.72 -6.77 -7.93
CA PRO A 114 -42.30 -7.08 -7.85
C PRO A 114 -41.69 -6.45 -6.59
N ILE A 115 -40.94 -7.25 -5.82
CA ILE A 115 -40.54 -6.92 -4.44
C ILE A 115 -39.76 -5.61 -4.47
N ALA A 116 -40.46 -4.52 -4.15
CA ALA A 116 -39.98 -3.17 -4.29
C ALA A 116 -39.04 -2.88 -3.11
N LEU A 117 -37.79 -3.33 -3.28
CA LEU A 117 -36.73 -3.35 -2.28
C LEU A 117 -36.75 -2.08 -1.43
N ALA A 118 -36.84 -2.25 -0.12
CA ALA A 118 -37.00 -1.15 0.82
C ALA A 118 -35.66 -0.43 1.06
N VAL A 119 -35.75 0.76 1.66
CA VAL A 119 -34.58 1.38 2.29
C VAL A 119 -34.21 0.55 3.52
N ASP A 120 -32.89 0.42 3.76
CA ASP A 120 -32.22 -0.51 4.67
C ASP A 120 -32.23 -2.00 4.27
N ASP A 121 -32.89 -2.41 3.19
CA ASP A 121 -32.71 -3.77 2.63
C ASP A 121 -31.28 -3.95 2.09
N CYS A 122 -30.73 -5.16 2.27
CA CYS A 122 -29.42 -5.52 1.74
C CYS A 122 -29.52 -6.47 0.54
N VAL A 123 -28.64 -6.28 -0.45
CA VAL A 123 -28.74 -6.89 -1.77
C VAL A 123 -27.39 -7.37 -2.31
N SER A 124 -27.42 -8.40 -3.16
CA SER A 124 -26.32 -8.67 -4.11
C SER A 124 -26.63 -8.01 -5.44
N ILE A 125 -25.61 -7.41 -6.06
CA ILE A 125 -25.66 -6.81 -7.40
C ILE A 125 -24.53 -7.40 -8.27
N LEU A 126 -24.20 -8.67 -8.00
CA LEU A 126 -23.30 -9.49 -8.81
C LEU A 126 -24.05 -10.17 -9.96
N ASP A 127 -25.30 -10.58 -9.72
CA ASP A 127 -26.24 -11.02 -10.75
C ASP A 127 -26.95 -9.80 -11.33
N LYS A 128 -26.66 -9.47 -12.59
CA LYS A 128 -27.15 -8.24 -13.25
C LYS A 128 -28.66 -8.19 -13.46
N ASP A 129 -29.32 -9.35 -13.49
CA ASP A 129 -30.66 -9.48 -14.05
C ASP A 129 -31.78 -9.45 -12.99
N ASN A 130 -31.45 -9.62 -11.69
CA ASN A 130 -32.35 -9.45 -10.55
C ASN A 130 -31.53 -9.17 -9.27
N PRO A 131 -31.63 -7.98 -8.63
CA PRO A 131 -31.10 -7.79 -7.28
C PRO A 131 -31.87 -8.63 -6.26
N VAL A 132 -31.18 -9.57 -5.60
CA VAL A 132 -31.78 -10.47 -4.60
C VAL A 132 -31.60 -9.90 -3.20
N GLU A 133 -32.68 -9.88 -2.42
CA GLU A 133 -32.70 -9.51 -0.99
C GLU A 133 -31.94 -10.56 -0.16
N TYR A 134 -31.05 -10.09 0.72
CA TYR A 134 -30.33 -10.87 1.71
C TYR A 134 -30.38 -10.16 3.06
N THR A 135 -30.35 -10.89 4.17
CA THR A 135 -30.17 -10.23 5.47
C THR A 135 -28.74 -9.68 5.56
N CYS A 136 -28.57 -8.45 6.07
CA CYS A 136 -27.30 -7.70 6.00
C CYS A 136 -26.07 -8.35 6.67
N GLY A 137 -26.23 -9.48 7.36
CA GLY A 137 -25.13 -10.31 7.90
C GLY A 137 -24.74 -11.51 7.04
N GLN A 138 -25.38 -11.73 5.89
CA GLN A 138 -25.08 -12.84 4.97
C GLN A 138 -23.93 -12.50 4.02
N ILE A 139 -23.13 -13.51 3.66
CA ILE A 139 -21.90 -13.34 2.85
C ILE A 139 -22.15 -12.86 1.40
N ASN A 140 -23.41 -12.79 0.96
CA ASN A 140 -23.81 -12.28 -0.36
C ASN A 140 -24.41 -10.86 -0.30
N ALA A 141 -24.66 -10.32 0.90
CA ALA A 141 -25.25 -9.00 1.10
C ALA A 141 -24.23 -7.89 0.82
N ALA A 142 -23.89 -7.65 -0.45
CA ALA A 142 -22.80 -6.77 -0.85
C ALA A 142 -23.10 -5.26 -0.69
N TYR A 143 -24.36 -4.87 -0.79
CA TYR A 143 -24.82 -3.48 -0.63
C TYR A 143 -26.06 -3.40 0.27
N ARG A 144 -26.33 -2.20 0.77
CA ARG A 144 -27.56 -1.77 1.46
C ARG A 144 -28.17 -0.61 0.68
N ILE A 145 -29.47 -0.62 0.47
CA ILE A 145 -30.20 0.50 -0.15
C ILE A 145 -30.36 1.60 0.90
N VAL A 146 -29.80 2.78 0.65
CA VAL A 146 -29.86 3.93 1.56
C VAL A 146 -30.87 4.98 1.13
N ALA A 147 -31.27 4.97 -0.14
CA ALA A 147 -32.40 5.74 -0.64
C ALA A 147 -32.95 5.15 -1.96
N ARG A 148 -34.17 5.55 -2.28
CA ARG A 148 -34.80 5.38 -3.60
C ARG A 148 -35.13 6.77 -4.12
N GLU A 149 -34.64 7.11 -5.30
CA GLU A 149 -34.71 8.46 -5.88
C GLU A 149 -35.25 8.42 -7.31
N ASN A 150 -35.84 9.51 -7.78
CA ASN A 150 -36.24 9.60 -9.19
C ASN A 150 -35.01 9.63 -10.09
N VAL A 151 -35.07 9.05 -11.30
CA VAL A 151 -33.94 9.10 -12.24
C VAL A 151 -33.61 10.54 -12.64
N VAL A 152 -32.35 10.92 -12.40
CA VAL A 152 -31.70 12.12 -12.93
C VAL A 152 -30.46 11.64 -13.68
N TYR A 153 -30.30 12.01 -14.95
CA TYR A 153 -29.14 11.62 -15.76
C TYR A 153 -27.99 12.63 -15.62
N PRO A 154 -26.72 12.19 -15.43
CA PRO A 154 -26.28 10.80 -15.29
C PRO A 154 -26.74 10.19 -13.95
N VAL A 155 -27.10 8.89 -13.96
CA VAL A 155 -27.89 8.19 -12.92
C VAL A 155 -27.31 8.37 -11.50
N GLU A 156 -26.00 8.45 -11.41
CA GLU A 156 -25.25 8.68 -10.17
C GLU A 156 -25.64 9.98 -9.46
N SER A 157 -26.03 11.01 -10.21
CA SER A 157 -26.34 12.36 -9.72
C SER A 157 -27.53 12.40 -8.76
N ALA A 158 -28.52 11.53 -8.94
CA ALA A 158 -29.64 11.37 -8.01
C ALA A 158 -29.17 11.00 -6.59
N CYS A 159 -28.09 10.22 -6.51
CA CYS A 159 -27.58 9.64 -5.27
C CYS A 159 -26.37 10.39 -4.68
N MET A 160 -25.77 11.37 -5.39
CA MET A 160 -24.61 12.14 -4.91
C MET A 160 -24.83 12.93 -3.61
N LYS A 161 -26.09 13.08 -3.18
CA LYS A 161 -26.47 13.73 -1.91
C LYS A 161 -26.37 12.81 -0.67
N TYR A 162 -26.03 11.54 -0.86
CA TYR A 162 -25.80 10.57 0.21
C TYR A 162 -24.30 10.27 0.32
N ASP A 163 -23.69 10.54 1.46
CA ASP A 163 -22.23 10.42 1.64
C ASP A 163 -21.74 8.97 1.74
N ASP A 164 -22.60 8.04 2.17
CA ASP A 164 -22.32 6.60 2.25
C ASP A 164 -22.62 5.83 0.94
N ALA A 165 -23.34 6.44 -0.01
CA ALA A 165 -23.64 5.81 -1.29
C ALA A 165 -22.44 5.83 -2.27
N THR A 166 -21.82 4.67 -2.50
CA THR A 166 -20.74 4.52 -3.51
C THR A 166 -21.27 4.19 -4.89
N ARG A 167 -22.51 3.69 -4.98
CA ARG A 167 -23.10 3.18 -6.22
C ARG A 167 -24.55 3.62 -6.38
N ALA A 168 -24.96 3.77 -7.65
CA ALA A 168 -26.34 3.94 -8.07
C ALA A 168 -26.66 2.86 -9.11
N VAL A 169 -27.88 2.32 -9.06
CA VAL A 169 -28.39 1.30 -10.00
C VAL A 169 -29.86 1.61 -10.30
N LEU A 170 -30.30 1.36 -11.53
CA LEU A 170 -31.70 1.53 -11.91
C LEU A 170 -32.57 0.43 -11.30
N ASP A 171 -33.76 0.81 -10.84
CA ASP A 171 -34.71 -0.10 -10.20
C ASP A 171 -35.56 -0.80 -11.27
N ASP A 172 -34.92 -1.70 -12.04
CA ASP A 172 -35.47 -2.41 -13.21
C ASP A 172 -36.53 -3.49 -12.83
N ALA A 173 -37.28 -3.27 -11.75
CA ALA A 173 -38.30 -4.17 -11.20
C ALA A 173 -39.46 -4.45 -12.18
N ASP A 174 -39.77 -3.49 -13.05
CA ASP A 174 -40.77 -3.61 -14.13
C ASP A 174 -40.09 -3.84 -15.49
N GLN A 175 -39.96 -5.12 -15.89
CA GLN A 175 -39.41 -5.52 -17.19
C GLN A 175 -40.29 -5.05 -18.37
N GLY A 176 -40.12 -3.81 -18.80
CA GLY A 176 -40.81 -3.22 -19.95
C GLY A 176 -41.09 -1.72 -19.86
N SER A 177 -40.88 -1.11 -18.70
CA SER A 177 -40.95 0.36 -18.50
C SER A 177 -39.56 0.98 -18.62
N ASP A 178 -39.47 2.28 -18.95
CA ASP A 178 -38.29 3.06 -18.57
C ASP A 178 -38.27 3.14 -17.03
N PRO A 179 -37.15 2.84 -16.36
CA PRO A 179 -37.10 2.85 -14.89
C PRO A 179 -37.19 4.28 -14.37
N ASP A 180 -38.26 4.61 -13.64
CA ASP A 180 -38.43 5.93 -13.00
C ASP A 180 -37.58 6.10 -11.73
N THR A 181 -37.05 5.01 -11.16
CA THR A 181 -36.36 4.99 -9.85
C THR A 181 -34.90 4.52 -9.92
N VAL A 182 -34.06 5.12 -9.08
CA VAL A 182 -32.66 4.77 -8.80
C VAL A 182 -32.56 4.24 -7.36
N LEU A 183 -31.89 3.11 -7.18
CA LEU A 183 -31.43 2.62 -5.89
C LEU A 183 -30.07 3.26 -5.55
N CYS A 184 -30.03 4.06 -4.49
CA CYS A 184 -28.80 4.59 -3.92
C CYS A 184 -28.22 3.58 -2.93
N LEU A 185 -26.96 3.20 -3.11
CA LEU A 185 -26.40 1.99 -2.52
C LEU A 185 -25.11 2.28 -1.75
N ALA A 186 -25.14 2.04 -0.44
CA ALA A 186 -23.95 1.96 0.39
C ALA A 186 -23.43 0.51 0.40
N PRO A 187 -22.11 0.27 0.32
CA PRO A 187 -21.56 -1.08 0.37
C PRO A 187 -21.57 -1.58 1.82
N THR A 188 -21.87 -2.87 2.04
CA THR A 188 -21.79 -3.43 3.40
C THR A 188 -20.35 -3.80 3.75
N ARG A 189 -20.07 -4.03 5.04
CA ARG A 189 -18.77 -4.57 5.49
C ARG A 189 -18.43 -5.94 4.88
N VAL A 190 -19.33 -6.64 4.19
CA VAL A 190 -19.03 -7.88 3.46
C VAL A 190 -18.30 -7.60 2.14
N ASN A 191 -18.59 -6.48 1.48
CA ASN A 191 -18.06 -6.13 0.16
C ASN A 191 -16.65 -5.53 0.24
N SER A 192 -15.64 -6.38 0.46
CA SER A 192 -14.24 -5.95 0.66
C SER A 192 -13.56 -5.28 -0.54
N ALA A 193 -14.20 -5.23 -1.71
CA ALA A 193 -13.67 -4.62 -2.94
C ALA A 193 -14.24 -3.23 -3.26
N ASP A 194 -15.25 -2.76 -2.51
CA ASP A 194 -15.77 -1.39 -2.63
C ASP A 194 -15.09 -0.48 -1.60
N PRO A 195 -14.44 0.64 -2.00
CA PRO A 195 -13.76 1.54 -1.08
C PRO A 195 -14.64 2.13 0.03
N GLY A 196 -15.97 2.18 -0.14
CA GLY A 196 -16.89 2.63 0.92
C GLY A 196 -17.13 1.60 2.04
N ALA A 197 -16.77 0.33 1.82
CA ALA A 197 -16.88 -0.71 2.85
C ALA A 197 -15.69 -0.73 3.83
N ILE A 198 -14.73 0.17 3.62
CA ILE A 198 -13.49 0.32 4.38
C ILE A 198 -13.76 1.27 5.56
N GLU A 199 -13.21 0.94 6.73
CA GLU A 199 -13.26 1.75 7.94
C GLU A 199 -11.85 2.11 8.42
N THR A 200 -11.75 3.06 9.35
CA THR A 200 -10.48 3.36 10.03
C THR A 200 -10.06 2.19 10.93
N GLY A 201 -8.80 1.78 10.84
CA GLY A 201 -8.27 0.58 11.51
C GLY A 201 -8.36 -0.70 10.66
N ASP A 202 -9.02 -0.67 9.49
CA ASP A 202 -8.91 -1.75 8.52
C ASP A 202 -7.52 -1.80 7.89
N CYS A 203 -7.11 -3.00 7.44
CA CYS A 203 -5.99 -3.14 6.53
C CYS A 203 -6.46 -3.37 5.09
N VAL A 204 -5.72 -2.79 4.15
CA VAL A 204 -6.03 -2.76 2.72
C VAL A 204 -4.82 -3.18 1.90
N LYS A 205 -5.08 -3.94 0.83
CA LYS A 205 -4.09 -4.21 -0.21
C LYS A 205 -4.43 -3.34 -1.41
N VAL A 206 -3.44 -2.58 -1.87
CA VAL A 206 -3.59 -1.63 -2.98
C VAL A 206 -2.85 -2.19 -4.19
N THR A 207 -3.50 -2.23 -5.35
CA THR A 207 -2.91 -2.71 -6.61
C THR A 207 -3.14 -1.72 -7.75
N ASP A 208 -2.54 -2.01 -8.91
CA ASP A 208 -2.83 -1.32 -10.18
C ASP A 208 -2.56 0.20 -10.14
N GLY A 209 -1.50 0.60 -9.42
CA GLY A 209 -1.18 2.02 -9.21
C GLY A 209 -2.27 2.77 -8.46
N GLY A 210 -2.88 2.12 -7.46
CA GLY A 210 -3.96 2.69 -6.65
C GLY A 210 -5.25 2.95 -7.43
N ALA A 211 -5.54 2.13 -8.44
CA ALA A 211 -6.87 2.03 -9.04
C ALA A 211 -7.77 1.01 -8.30
N THR A 212 -7.17 0.03 -7.61
CA THR A 212 -7.87 -1.07 -6.93
C THR A 212 -7.53 -1.12 -5.45
N VAL A 213 -8.54 -1.32 -4.60
CA VAL A 213 -8.37 -1.68 -3.18
C VAL A 213 -9.14 -2.94 -2.86
N THR A 214 -8.53 -3.83 -2.11
CA THR A 214 -9.24 -4.90 -1.40
C THR A 214 -8.93 -4.80 0.09
N ARG A 215 -9.95 -4.75 0.95
CA ARG A 215 -9.78 -4.91 2.40
C ARG A 215 -9.33 -6.33 2.71
N VAL A 216 -8.25 -6.45 3.47
CA VAL A 216 -7.58 -7.73 3.82
C VAL A 216 -7.40 -7.84 5.34
N ALA A 217 -6.95 -9.01 5.81
CA ALA A 217 -6.51 -9.14 7.19
C ALA A 217 -5.25 -8.29 7.44
N CYS A 218 -5.12 -7.71 8.63
CA CYS A 218 -3.91 -7.01 9.04
C CYS A 218 -2.76 -7.99 9.28
N ALA A 219 -1.94 -8.18 8.24
CA ALA A 219 -0.71 -8.95 8.28
C ALA A 219 0.49 -8.04 7.89
N PRO A 220 1.71 -8.31 8.39
CA PRO A 220 2.91 -7.54 8.05
C PRO A 220 3.47 -7.89 6.64
N GLU A 221 2.57 -8.06 5.67
CA GLU A 221 2.91 -8.38 4.29
C GLU A 221 3.28 -7.11 3.50
N SER A 222 4.09 -7.27 2.43
CA SER A 222 4.40 -6.17 1.52
C SER A 222 3.16 -5.76 0.71
N GLY A 223 2.97 -4.45 0.53
CA GLY A 223 1.80 -3.87 -0.15
C GLY A 223 0.51 -3.89 0.65
N VAL A 224 0.55 -4.23 1.95
CA VAL A 224 -0.59 -4.05 2.87
C VAL A 224 -0.39 -2.78 3.69
N ALA A 225 -1.43 -1.95 3.75
CA ALA A 225 -1.47 -0.67 4.47
C ALA A 225 -2.62 -0.64 5.48
N GLU A 226 -2.46 0.10 6.57
CA GLU A 226 -3.46 0.34 7.62
C GLU A 226 -4.12 1.70 7.39
N VAL A 227 -5.46 1.73 7.40
CA VAL A 227 -6.25 2.94 7.15
C VAL A 227 -6.35 3.78 8.41
N LEU A 228 -5.70 4.96 8.40
CA LEU A 228 -5.68 5.90 9.53
C LEU A 228 -6.83 6.90 9.49
N ALA A 229 -7.31 7.24 8.29
CA ALA A 229 -8.51 8.03 8.08
C ALA A 229 -9.07 7.82 6.67
N ILE A 230 -10.34 8.17 6.50
CA ILE A 230 -11.02 8.25 5.20
C ILE A 230 -11.53 9.69 5.03
N ARG A 231 -11.53 10.19 3.79
CA ARG A 231 -12.03 11.52 3.43
C ARG A 231 -12.86 11.45 2.15
N LEU A 232 -13.95 12.21 2.09
CA LEU A 232 -14.79 12.35 0.89
C LEU A 232 -14.51 13.69 0.21
N HIS A 233 -14.19 13.65 -1.08
CA HIS A 233 -13.78 14.79 -1.90
C HIS A 233 -14.60 14.85 -3.20
N THR A 234 -14.52 15.99 -3.90
CA THR A 234 -15.38 16.26 -5.06
C THR A 234 -14.93 15.59 -6.37
N LYS A 235 -13.63 15.28 -6.53
CA LYS A 235 -13.07 14.65 -7.74
C LYS A 235 -11.64 14.12 -7.55
N VAL A 236 -11.21 13.25 -8.47
CA VAL A 236 -9.81 12.84 -8.68
C VAL A 236 -9.19 13.68 -9.83
N PRO A 237 -7.89 14.03 -9.81
CA PRO A 237 -6.95 13.92 -8.69
C PRO A 237 -7.30 14.88 -7.55
N VAL A 238 -7.01 14.46 -6.33
CA VAL A 238 -7.30 15.22 -5.11
C VAL A 238 -6.10 16.12 -4.77
N THR A 239 -6.33 17.43 -4.73
CA THR A 239 -5.28 18.47 -4.61
C THR A 239 -5.57 19.52 -3.53
N ASP A 240 -6.46 19.18 -2.59
CA ASP A 240 -6.87 19.98 -1.43
C ASP A 240 -6.27 19.47 -0.11
N ARG A 241 -5.22 18.64 -0.19
CA ARG A 241 -4.43 18.13 0.93
C ARG A 241 -5.19 17.24 1.91
N ALA A 242 -6.12 16.43 1.40
CA ALA A 242 -6.97 15.44 2.09
C ALA A 242 -6.46 14.88 3.44
N CYS A 243 -5.20 14.43 3.48
CA CYS A 243 -4.60 13.74 4.63
C CYS A 243 -3.68 14.62 5.50
N HIS A 244 -3.61 15.94 5.27
CA HIS A 244 -2.65 16.82 5.94
C HIS A 244 -2.82 16.87 7.47
N ASP A 245 -4.05 16.70 7.97
CA ASP A 245 -4.37 16.67 9.40
C ASP A 245 -4.21 15.28 10.05
N VAL A 246 -3.89 14.24 9.26
CA VAL A 246 -3.81 12.84 9.73
C VAL A 246 -2.39 12.54 10.24
N PRO A 247 -2.16 12.45 11.56
CA PRO A 247 -0.82 12.15 12.08
C PRO A 247 -0.38 10.76 11.64
N ARG A 248 0.92 10.62 11.34
CA ARG A 248 1.54 9.37 10.83
C ARG A 248 1.00 8.87 9.49
N VAL A 249 0.25 9.66 8.72
CA VAL A 249 0.04 9.34 7.30
C VAL A 249 1.39 9.26 6.58
N ARG A 250 1.51 8.29 5.67
CA ARG A 250 2.73 8.00 4.91
C ARG A 250 2.47 7.67 3.45
N GLN A 251 1.25 7.26 3.12
CA GLN A 251 0.74 7.13 1.76
C GLN A 251 -0.72 7.60 1.72
N ALA A 252 -1.19 8.05 0.57
CA ALA A 252 -2.59 8.38 0.35
C ALA A 252 -3.02 7.86 -1.03
N PHE A 253 -4.27 7.44 -1.13
CA PHE A 253 -4.81 6.85 -2.34
C PHE A 253 -6.25 7.33 -2.56
N ALA A 254 -6.53 7.95 -3.70
CA ALA A 254 -7.87 8.44 -4.05
C ALA A 254 -8.56 7.57 -5.10
N TYR A 255 -9.81 7.21 -4.82
CA TYR A 255 -10.64 6.33 -5.63
C TYR A 255 -11.88 7.06 -6.13
N SER A 256 -12.14 6.97 -7.44
CA SER A 256 -13.40 7.43 -8.02
C SER A 256 -14.57 6.64 -7.43
N SER A 257 -15.51 7.38 -6.85
CA SER A 257 -16.76 6.92 -6.28
C SER A 257 -17.94 7.54 -7.04
N LEU A 258 -19.15 7.39 -6.50
CA LEU A 258 -20.39 7.85 -7.10
C LEU A 258 -20.33 9.27 -7.66
N GLY A 259 -20.74 9.44 -8.92
CA GLY A 259 -20.89 10.76 -9.56
C GLY A 259 -19.57 11.49 -9.79
N GLY A 260 -18.44 10.77 -9.76
CA GLY A 260 -17.10 11.35 -9.88
C GLY A 260 -16.54 11.90 -8.57
N ARG A 261 -17.24 11.75 -7.43
CA ARG A 261 -16.67 12.00 -6.09
C ARG A 261 -15.43 11.15 -5.87
N ALA A 262 -14.55 11.54 -4.96
CA ALA A 262 -13.35 10.81 -4.61
C ALA A 262 -13.37 10.36 -3.14
N LEU A 263 -13.12 9.08 -2.87
CA LEU A 263 -12.80 8.58 -1.53
C LEU A 263 -11.28 8.50 -1.39
N VAL A 264 -10.71 9.24 -0.44
CA VAL A 264 -9.28 9.19 -0.14
C VAL A 264 -9.05 8.34 1.11
N LEU A 265 -8.21 7.31 0.95
CA LEU A 265 -7.68 6.53 2.07
C LEU A 265 -6.36 7.15 2.49
N CYS A 266 -6.30 7.65 3.72
CA CYS A 266 -5.07 8.15 4.35
C CYS A 266 -4.46 7.00 5.16
N VAL A 267 -3.29 6.50 4.76
CA VAL A 267 -2.77 5.22 5.26
C VAL A 267 -1.30 5.27 5.68
N ARG A 268 -0.88 4.23 6.40
CA ARG A 268 0.52 3.88 6.66
C ARG A 268 0.77 2.42 6.27
N ALA A 269 2.02 1.97 6.16
CA ALA A 269 2.29 0.55 5.91
C ALA A 269 1.87 -0.30 7.11
N ALA A 270 1.25 -1.47 6.89
CA ALA A 270 0.85 -2.38 7.97
C ALA A 270 2.05 -3.15 8.54
N ASN A 271 3.08 -3.39 7.72
CA ASN A 271 4.37 -3.89 8.18
C ASN A 271 5.16 -2.75 8.85
N LEU A 272 5.33 -2.82 10.18
CA LEU A 272 6.09 -1.86 10.98
C LEU A 272 7.55 -1.71 10.51
N SER A 273 8.15 -2.76 9.96
CA SER A 273 9.51 -2.74 9.41
C SER A 273 9.59 -2.22 7.97
N SER A 274 8.52 -1.71 7.36
CA SER A 274 8.61 -1.04 6.07
C SER A 274 9.17 0.37 6.21
N THR A 275 10.02 0.82 5.28
CA THR A 275 10.45 2.24 5.20
C THR A 275 9.30 3.22 5.03
N GLY A 276 8.13 2.74 4.54
CA GLY A 276 6.88 3.50 4.58
C GLY A 276 6.41 3.88 5.99
N ASN A 277 6.98 3.36 7.07
CA ASN A 277 6.69 3.75 8.45
C ASN A 277 7.79 4.59 9.13
N ALA A 278 8.92 4.84 8.46
CA ALA A 278 10.11 5.35 9.13
C ALA A 278 9.94 6.72 9.80
N GLU A 279 10.74 6.95 10.83
CA GLU A 279 10.90 8.19 11.58
C GLU A 279 12.40 8.61 11.60
N PRO A 280 12.73 9.90 11.83
CA PRO A 280 14.12 10.35 11.85
C PRO A 280 14.94 9.66 12.96
N GLY A 281 16.09 9.09 12.58
CA GLY A 281 16.95 8.26 13.44
C GLY A 281 16.87 6.76 13.14
N ASP A 282 15.83 6.28 12.45
CA ASP A 282 15.78 4.89 11.96
C ASP A 282 16.91 4.63 10.94
N CYS A 283 17.34 3.37 10.83
CA CYS A 283 18.20 2.93 9.72
C CYS A 283 17.44 2.03 8.75
N VAL A 284 17.88 2.01 7.50
CA VAL A 284 17.26 1.28 6.40
C VAL A 284 18.27 0.36 5.71
N ASN A 285 17.76 -0.71 5.11
CA ASN A 285 18.57 -1.61 4.30
C ASN A 285 19.06 -0.94 2.99
N GLU A 286 20.04 -1.56 2.33
CA GLU A 286 20.61 -1.10 1.04
C GLU A 286 19.55 -0.82 -0.04
N ASN A 287 18.44 -1.57 -0.04
CA ASN A 287 17.33 -1.41 -0.98
C ASN A 287 16.32 -0.32 -0.58
N MET A 288 16.48 0.33 0.58
CA MET A 288 15.54 1.27 1.20
C MET A 288 14.09 0.74 1.31
N THR A 289 13.92 -0.58 1.45
CA THR A 289 12.61 -1.25 1.54
C THR A 289 12.21 -1.58 2.98
N SER A 290 13.18 -1.82 3.87
CA SER A 290 12.92 -2.13 5.28
C SER A 290 13.75 -1.30 6.26
N ILE A 291 13.10 -0.93 7.36
CA ILE A 291 13.74 -0.41 8.58
C ILE A 291 14.48 -1.57 9.25
N VAL A 292 15.72 -1.32 9.66
CA VAL A 292 16.62 -2.26 10.33
C VAL A 292 17.33 -1.56 11.48
N ALA A 293 17.80 -2.29 12.49
CA ALA A 293 18.55 -1.68 13.58
C ALA A 293 19.93 -1.21 13.09
N CYS A 294 20.30 0.05 13.38
CA CYS A 294 21.54 0.69 12.93
C CYS A 294 22.84 -0.04 13.31
N THR A 295 22.79 -0.99 14.24
CA THR A 295 23.94 -1.82 14.67
C THR A 295 24.13 -3.09 13.85
N LEU A 296 23.23 -3.39 12.90
CA LEU A 296 23.30 -4.59 12.07
C LEU A 296 24.08 -4.31 10.77
N PRO A 297 24.88 -5.27 10.25
CA PRO A 297 25.64 -5.09 9.00
C PRO A 297 24.79 -4.85 7.74
N GLU A 298 23.46 -5.01 7.83
CA GLU A 298 22.49 -4.75 6.76
C GLU A 298 21.98 -3.30 6.76
N ALA A 299 22.29 -2.50 7.80
CA ALA A 299 21.99 -1.06 7.84
C ALA A 299 22.95 -0.31 6.90
N ALA A 300 22.42 0.22 5.79
CA ALA A 300 23.21 0.95 4.80
C ALA A 300 23.15 2.48 5.02
N GLU A 301 21.97 2.98 5.37
CA GLU A 301 21.62 4.41 5.40
C GLU A 301 20.72 4.70 6.62
N ARG A 302 20.81 5.91 7.19
CA ARG A 302 20.00 6.41 8.32
C ARG A 302 19.05 7.50 7.85
N VAL A 303 17.79 7.45 8.27
CA VAL A 303 16.77 8.46 7.98
C VAL A 303 17.06 9.74 8.75
N LEU A 304 17.39 10.81 8.03
CA LEU A 304 17.71 12.12 8.60
C LEU A 304 16.47 13.02 8.73
N THR A 305 15.54 12.94 7.78
CA THR A 305 14.25 13.62 7.87
C THR A 305 13.19 12.94 7.01
N VAL A 306 11.95 12.99 7.47
CA VAL A 306 10.76 12.53 6.75
C VAL A 306 9.85 13.73 6.54
N ARG A 307 9.57 14.08 5.29
CA ARG A 307 8.83 15.27 4.88
C ARG A 307 7.57 14.86 4.13
N VAL A 308 6.41 15.14 4.72
CA VAL A 308 5.12 15.10 4.01
C VAL A 308 4.95 16.42 3.26
N GLN A 309 4.75 16.34 1.96
CA GLN A 309 4.59 17.44 1.01
C GLN A 309 3.31 17.22 0.19
N HIS A 310 2.87 18.26 -0.52
CA HIS A 310 1.64 18.24 -1.34
C HIS A 310 1.90 18.64 -2.80
N THR A 311 3.12 18.37 -3.28
CA THR A 311 3.61 18.64 -4.64
C THR A 311 4.86 17.79 -4.83
N GLU A 312 5.02 17.16 -5.99
CA GLU A 312 6.26 16.44 -6.31
C GLU A 312 7.38 17.44 -6.62
N PRO A 313 8.57 17.36 -5.97
CA PRO A 313 9.65 18.30 -6.19
C PRO A 313 10.30 18.09 -7.56
N VAL A 314 10.72 19.18 -8.21
CA VAL A 314 11.29 19.15 -9.57
C VAL A 314 12.61 18.38 -9.65
N ALA A 315 13.32 18.27 -8.53
CA ALA A 315 14.50 17.44 -8.33
C ALA A 315 14.47 16.83 -6.90
N PRO A 316 15.14 15.70 -6.65
CA PRO A 316 15.34 15.18 -5.30
C PRO A 316 16.19 16.17 -4.49
N GLU A 317 15.59 16.85 -3.52
CA GLU A 317 16.23 17.95 -2.78
C GLU A 317 16.10 17.81 -1.26
N CYS A 318 17.20 17.45 -0.60
CA CYS A 318 17.35 17.42 0.85
C CYS A 318 17.79 18.78 1.43
N LEU A 319 17.09 19.87 1.06
CA LEU A 319 17.39 21.23 1.52
C LEU A 319 17.47 21.33 3.04
N GLY A 320 18.59 21.83 3.56
CA GLY A 320 18.83 22.01 5.00
C GLY A 320 19.04 20.70 5.78
N VAL A 321 19.39 19.60 5.11
CA VAL A 321 19.68 18.30 5.75
C VAL A 321 21.18 18.00 5.65
N THR A 322 21.90 18.25 6.73
CA THR A 322 23.34 17.96 6.83
C THR A 322 23.60 16.47 6.65
N GLY A 323 24.53 16.12 5.77
CA GLY A 323 24.99 14.73 5.58
C GLY A 323 24.09 13.84 4.73
N ALA A 324 23.03 14.36 4.10
CA ALA A 324 22.17 13.55 3.24
C ALA A 324 22.93 12.98 2.02
N THR A 325 22.99 11.65 1.92
CA THR A 325 23.56 10.89 0.79
C THR A 325 22.50 10.23 -0.10
N GLY A 326 21.25 10.11 0.35
CA GLY A 326 20.15 9.56 -0.44
C GLY A 326 18.80 10.22 -0.21
N PHE A 327 17.86 9.94 -1.11
CA PHE A 327 16.49 10.43 -1.10
C PHE A 327 15.60 9.36 -1.70
N THR A 328 14.51 9.02 -1.02
CA THR A 328 13.47 8.14 -1.55
C THR A 328 12.10 8.78 -1.33
N MET A 329 11.17 8.52 -2.25
CA MET A 329 9.92 9.25 -2.35
C MET A 329 8.76 8.31 -2.66
N ASN A 330 7.70 8.42 -1.86
CA ASN A 330 6.41 7.81 -2.13
C ASN A 330 5.45 8.92 -2.60
N SER A 331 5.06 8.92 -3.87
CA SER A 331 4.00 9.76 -4.44
C SER A 331 2.90 8.89 -5.05
N HIS A 332 1.74 9.48 -5.34
CA HIS A 332 0.63 8.75 -5.97
C HIS A 332 -0.12 9.61 -6.99
N GLY A 333 -0.36 9.09 -8.19
CA GLY A 333 -0.93 9.86 -9.31
C GLY A 333 -2.37 10.37 -9.10
N THR A 334 -3.06 9.95 -8.04
CA THR A 334 -4.44 10.35 -7.73
C THR A 334 -4.56 11.33 -6.55
N THR A 335 -3.47 11.61 -5.81
CA THR A 335 -3.45 12.51 -4.64
C THR A 335 -2.25 13.45 -4.68
N ASP A 336 -2.37 14.62 -4.05
CA ASP A 336 -1.23 15.54 -3.88
C ASP A 336 -0.15 15.07 -2.89
N LEU A 337 -0.47 14.12 -2.01
CA LEU A 337 0.43 13.69 -0.93
C LEU A 337 1.69 12.99 -1.47
N VAL A 338 2.83 13.59 -1.15
CA VAL A 338 4.18 13.11 -1.45
C VAL A 338 4.94 12.97 -0.14
N VAL A 339 5.55 11.81 0.11
CA VAL A 339 6.38 11.59 1.31
C VAL A 339 7.82 11.33 0.88
N ALA A 340 8.66 12.32 1.15
CA ALA A 340 10.09 12.31 0.87
C ALA A 340 10.88 11.95 2.14
N LEU A 341 11.76 10.97 2.05
CA LEU A 341 12.71 10.59 3.08
C LEU A 341 14.11 10.99 2.60
N CYS A 342 14.80 11.81 3.36
CA CYS A 342 16.24 12.05 3.16
C CYS A 342 17.03 11.13 4.09
N VAL A 343 18.02 10.46 3.53
CA VAL A 343 18.88 9.52 4.24
C VAL A 343 20.35 9.94 4.15
N GLY A 344 21.15 9.57 5.15
CA GLY A 344 22.60 9.79 5.21
C GLY A 344 23.34 8.59 5.81
N PRO A 345 24.69 8.60 5.86
CA PRO A 345 25.48 7.47 6.38
C PRO A 345 25.09 7.06 7.80
N VAL A 346 25.13 5.75 8.09
CA VAL A 346 24.72 5.20 9.40
C VAL A 346 25.65 5.63 10.55
N ASP A 347 26.91 5.93 10.26
CA ASP A 347 27.90 6.37 11.24
C ASP A 347 27.83 7.89 11.48
N ASP A 348 27.56 8.32 12.70
CA ASP A 348 27.58 9.74 13.11
C ASP A 348 28.98 10.37 12.99
N ALA A 349 30.03 9.55 12.94
CA ALA A 349 31.39 9.99 12.67
C ALA A 349 31.70 10.16 11.17
N ASP A 350 30.76 9.93 10.24
CA ASP A 350 30.99 10.21 8.82
C ASP A 350 31.23 11.72 8.57
N VAL A 351 32.24 12.05 7.76
CA VAL A 351 32.62 13.44 7.43
C VAL A 351 31.50 14.25 6.77
N GLY A 352 30.48 13.60 6.17
CA GLY A 352 29.27 14.23 5.67
C GLY A 352 28.48 15.00 6.73
N TYR A 353 28.62 14.63 8.01
CA TYR A 353 28.06 15.34 9.16
C TYR A 353 29.01 16.39 9.76
N ALA A 354 30.15 16.67 9.14
CA ALA A 354 31.11 17.65 9.65
C ALA A 354 30.64 19.11 9.41
N MET A 355 30.95 19.95 10.40
CA MET A 355 30.65 21.38 10.46
C MET A 355 31.94 22.19 10.62
N ALA A 356 31.87 23.50 10.35
CA ALA A 356 33.01 24.40 10.55
C ALA A 356 33.48 24.38 12.02
N GLY A 357 34.75 24.05 12.23
CA GLY A 357 35.36 23.88 13.54
C GLY A 357 35.58 22.42 13.98
N ASP A 358 34.93 21.44 13.34
CA ASP A 358 35.15 20.01 13.58
C ASP A 358 36.53 19.56 13.04
N CYS A 359 37.16 18.61 13.72
CA CYS A 359 38.39 17.95 13.27
C CYS A 359 38.08 16.61 12.61
N VAL A 360 38.93 16.23 11.64
CA VAL A 360 38.68 15.11 10.74
C VAL A 360 39.96 14.30 10.55
N ILE A 361 39.83 12.98 10.65
CA ILE A 361 40.82 12.01 10.21
C ILE A 361 40.61 11.85 8.69
N PRO A 362 41.56 12.27 7.83
CA PRO A 362 41.47 12.00 6.40
C PRO A 362 41.57 10.49 6.14
N PRO A 363 41.08 9.98 5.01
CA PRO A 363 41.10 8.56 4.75
C PRO A 363 42.53 8.09 4.42
N ASP A 364 42.85 6.84 4.76
CA ASP A 364 44.03 6.16 4.23
C ASP A 364 43.95 6.14 2.69
N GLU A 365 44.82 6.94 2.07
CA GLU A 365 45.31 6.87 0.68
C GLU A 365 44.32 6.34 -0.39
N GLY A 366 43.65 7.26 -1.09
CA GLY A 366 42.88 6.97 -2.30
C GLY A 366 41.44 6.49 -2.07
N ASN A 367 40.86 6.76 -0.90
CA ASN A 367 39.45 6.48 -0.59
C ASN A 367 38.74 7.66 0.09
N ASP A 368 38.67 8.82 -0.58
CA ASP A 368 38.11 10.10 -0.10
C ASP A 368 36.77 9.99 0.64
N PHE A 369 35.94 9.02 0.25
CA PHE A 369 34.64 8.75 0.87
C PHE A 369 34.71 8.32 2.34
N ARG A 370 35.87 7.90 2.87
CA ARG A 370 36.04 7.31 4.21
C ARG A 370 36.65 8.23 5.28
N ALA A 371 36.80 9.53 5.04
CA ALA A 371 37.21 10.43 6.11
C ALA A 371 36.18 10.43 7.25
N THR A 372 36.63 10.54 8.49
CA THR A 372 35.76 10.54 9.68
C THR A 372 36.00 11.75 10.57
N LYS A 373 34.94 12.22 11.20
CA LYS A 373 34.98 13.19 12.30
C LYS A 373 35.71 12.56 13.50
N ALA A 374 36.53 13.35 14.15
CA ALA A 374 37.22 12.96 15.38
C ALA A 374 37.27 14.11 16.38
N ASP A 375 37.64 13.79 17.62
CA ASP A 375 37.99 14.81 18.60
C ASP A 375 39.26 15.55 18.12
N CYS A 376 39.30 16.88 18.29
CA CYS A 376 40.47 17.69 17.90
C CYS A 376 41.73 17.39 18.74
N SER A 377 41.63 16.59 19.80
CA SER A 377 42.76 16.04 20.57
C SER A 377 43.22 14.66 20.10
N ASP A 378 42.55 14.02 19.14
CA ASP A 378 43.01 12.79 18.52
C ASP A 378 44.22 13.10 17.59
N PRO A 379 45.40 12.48 17.80
CA PRO A 379 46.58 12.74 16.98
C PRO A 379 46.44 12.28 15.51
N ALA A 380 45.41 11.50 15.16
CA ALA A 380 45.08 11.17 13.78
C ALA A 380 44.26 12.28 13.07
N ALA A 381 43.66 13.22 13.81
CA ALA A 381 42.84 14.30 13.27
C ALA A 381 43.72 15.45 12.72
N SER A 382 44.41 15.16 11.62
CA SER A 382 45.43 16.04 11.01
C SER A 382 44.86 17.27 10.29
N VAL A 383 43.54 17.29 10.00
CA VAL A 383 42.86 18.40 9.33
C VAL A 383 41.60 18.84 10.07
N ARG A 384 41.25 20.12 9.89
CA ARG A 384 40.11 20.76 10.55
C ARG A 384 39.25 21.51 9.54
N VAL A 385 37.93 21.35 9.63
CA VAL A 385 36.97 21.99 8.71
C VAL A 385 36.93 23.49 8.97
N THR A 386 37.30 24.30 7.97
CA THR A 386 37.19 25.78 8.02
C THR A 386 35.82 26.27 7.59
N SER A 387 35.23 25.62 6.58
CA SER A 387 33.88 25.93 6.09
C SER A 387 33.21 24.71 5.46
N ARG A 388 31.88 24.71 5.55
CA ARG A 388 30.97 23.77 4.89
C ARG A 388 30.10 24.57 3.93
N HIS A 389 29.90 24.05 2.73
CA HIS A 389 28.96 24.57 1.74
C HIS A 389 28.09 23.41 1.25
N ASP A 390 26.77 23.58 1.23
CA ASP A 390 25.84 22.55 0.72
C ASP A 390 25.67 22.65 -0.82
N THR A 391 26.80 22.82 -1.53
CA THR A 391 26.96 22.56 -2.96
C THR A 391 28.32 21.88 -3.22
N ASP A 392 28.45 21.09 -4.30
CA ASP A 392 29.75 20.53 -4.72
C ASP A 392 30.63 21.55 -5.48
N THR A 393 30.04 22.61 -6.00
CA THR A 393 30.73 23.64 -6.79
C THR A 393 31.48 24.69 -5.97
N ALA A 394 31.14 24.89 -4.69
CA ALA A 394 31.64 26.00 -3.88
C ALA A 394 33.18 26.09 -3.79
N GLU A 395 33.73 27.30 -3.90
CA GLU A 395 35.16 27.55 -3.73
C GLU A 395 35.53 27.67 -2.25
N CYS A 396 36.71 27.17 -1.88
CA CYS A 396 37.21 27.23 -0.51
C CYS A 396 37.94 28.57 -0.26
N PRO A 397 37.55 29.34 0.77
CA PRO A 397 38.14 30.66 1.02
C PRO A 397 39.49 30.56 1.75
N GLY A 398 40.49 31.29 1.25
CA GLY A 398 41.78 31.51 1.93
C GLY A 398 42.74 30.32 1.88
N ASP A 399 43.61 30.22 2.88
CA ASP A 399 44.69 29.22 2.97
C ASP A 399 44.15 27.84 3.41
N TYR A 400 43.38 27.17 2.53
CA TYR A 400 42.96 25.79 2.73
C TYR A 400 44.05 24.80 2.27
N VAL A 401 44.23 23.71 3.01
CA VAL A 401 45.19 22.63 2.65
C VAL A 401 44.54 21.53 1.82
N ALA A 402 43.21 21.34 1.96
CA ALA A 402 42.45 20.34 1.23
C ALA A 402 40.99 20.78 1.02
N ARG A 403 40.34 20.18 0.01
CA ARG A 403 38.92 20.30 -0.29
C ARG A 403 38.35 18.90 -0.54
N MET A 404 37.20 18.59 0.03
CA MET A 404 36.41 17.40 -0.31
C MET A 404 35.09 17.83 -0.94
N THR A 405 34.72 17.20 -2.05
CA THR A 405 33.41 17.37 -2.68
C THR A 405 32.67 16.03 -2.73
N ARG A 406 31.48 15.95 -2.13
CA ARG A 406 30.55 14.83 -2.34
C ARG A 406 29.38 15.31 -3.20
N LYS A 407 28.96 14.51 -4.19
CA LYS A 407 27.80 14.78 -5.05
C LYS A 407 26.79 13.62 -4.95
N PRO A 408 25.94 13.59 -3.92
CA PRO A 408 25.07 12.44 -3.64
C PRO A 408 23.80 12.37 -4.50
N GLY A 409 23.65 13.24 -5.51
CA GLY A 409 22.49 13.26 -6.41
C GLY A 409 21.17 13.75 -5.81
N VAL A 410 21.15 14.08 -4.50
CA VAL A 410 19.94 14.41 -3.72
C VAL A 410 20.05 15.73 -2.93
N THR A 411 21.19 16.39 -3.08
CA THR A 411 21.47 17.77 -2.69
C THR A 411 22.19 18.42 -3.87
N ASN A 412 22.47 19.73 -3.80
CA ASN A 412 23.38 20.38 -4.75
C ASN A 412 24.85 19.90 -4.62
N GLY A 413 25.11 18.81 -3.89
CA GLY A 413 26.41 18.40 -3.42
C GLY A 413 26.74 18.95 -2.03
N MET A 414 27.95 18.70 -1.60
CA MET A 414 28.56 19.23 -0.38
C MET A 414 30.04 19.47 -0.65
N THR A 415 30.54 20.65 -0.29
CA THR A 415 31.96 20.97 -0.24
C THR A 415 32.38 21.21 1.19
N LEU A 416 33.43 20.52 1.63
CA LEU A 416 34.13 20.77 2.88
C LEU A 416 35.53 21.29 2.57
N CYS A 417 35.90 22.37 3.25
CA CYS A 417 37.18 23.03 3.13
C CYS A 417 37.98 22.81 4.42
N PHE A 418 39.26 22.46 4.30
CA PHE A 418 40.08 22.05 5.43
C PHE A 418 41.34 22.91 5.57
N THR A 419 41.73 23.18 6.81
CA THR A 419 43.08 23.62 7.20
C THR A 419 43.84 22.45 7.82
N SER A 420 45.17 22.50 7.88
CA SER A 420 45.92 21.72 8.87
C SER A 420 45.46 22.13 10.27
N ASN A 421 45.30 21.15 11.16
CA ASN A 421 44.88 21.35 12.55
C ASN A 421 46.01 21.96 13.40
#